data_AF-X1EUD0-F1
#
_entry.id   AF-X1EUD0-F1
#
_cell.length_a   1.000
_cell.length_b   1.000
_cell.length_c   1.000
_cell.angle_alpha   90.00
_cell.angle_beta   90.00
_cell.angle_gamma   90.00
#
_symmetry.space_group_name_H-M   'P 1'
#
loop_
_entity.id
_entity.type
_entity.pdbx_description
1 polymer ?
#
loop_
_entity_poly.entity_id
_entity_poly.type
_entity_poly.pdbx_seq_one_letter_code
_entity_poly.pdbx_strand_id
1 'polypeptide(L)'
;MEEYNKGFKVNELLKLNGTGIVTKRDKLSIDFDKKVLFERVNFFANNPEGEVRQRLKLPLDVRDWRFDWALKDLLSTGISEEKIETINYRPFDSRYIYYTGNSRGFIGWPVTKVMQHFLAEENIGFALCKQFKTGQNYFHCFISNRIIESSYVSNRTSEITSLFPLYLYSTDGTKTPNFKKVKRNKIFCRLALPKV
;
A
#
# COMPACT_ATOMS: atom_id res chain seq x y z
N MET A 1 24.37 -15.43 -14.51
CA MET A 1 23.34 -16.03 -13.62
C MET A 1 23.93 -16.62 -12.35
N GLU A 2 25.10 -17.26 -12.40
CA GLU A 2 25.73 -17.88 -11.21
C GLU A 2 25.92 -16.90 -10.04
N GLU A 3 26.42 -15.68 -10.30
CA GLU A 3 26.61 -14.67 -9.25
C GLU A 3 25.29 -14.24 -8.58
N TYR A 4 24.24 -14.01 -9.39
CA TYR A 4 22.90 -13.68 -8.88
C TYR A 4 22.35 -14.77 -7.95
N ASN A 5 22.58 -16.04 -8.30
CA ASN A 5 22.13 -17.19 -7.51
C ASN A 5 22.89 -17.36 -6.18
N LYS A 6 24.04 -16.69 -5.99
CA LYS A 6 24.75 -16.66 -4.69
C LYS A 6 24.06 -15.77 -3.64
N GLY A 7 23.18 -14.88 -4.09
CA GLY A 7 22.34 -14.03 -3.25
C GLY A 7 21.26 -14.80 -2.51
N PHE A 8 20.29 -14.09 -1.95
CA PHE A 8 19.11 -14.68 -1.31
C PHE A 8 17.84 -14.04 -1.85
N LYS A 9 16.77 -14.83 -1.93
CA LYS A 9 15.46 -14.29 -2.33
C LYS A 9 14.86 -13.49 -1.18
N VAL A 10 14.40 -12.28 -1.46
CA VAL A 10 13.82 -11.39 -0.44
C VAL A 10 12.56 -12.00 0.20
N ASN A 11 11.71 -12.68 -0.59
CA ASN A 11 10.52 -13.39 -0.10
C ASN A 11 10.84 -14.68 0.70
N GLU A 12 12.10 -15.14 0.68
CA GLU A 12 12.58 -16.19 1.57
C GLU A 12 13.15 -15.61 2.88
N LEU A 13 13.51 -14.33 2.90
CA LEU A 13 13.94 -13.64 4.12
C LEU A 13 12.72 -13.09 4.89
N LEU A 14 11.88 -12.32 4.22
CA LEU A 14 10.71 -11.65 4.78
C LEU A 14 9.45 -12.43 4.42
N LYS A 15 8.74 -12.94 5.44
CA LYS A 15 7.64 -13.91 5.26
C LYS A 15 6.38 -13.27 4.67
N LEU A 16 6.05 -12.04 5.07
CA LEU A 16 4.87 -11.32 4.61
C LEU A 16 5.26 -10.13 3.74
N ASN A 17 4.60 -9.99 2.59
CA ASN A 17 4.72 -8.85 1.69
C ASN A 17 3.49 -8.78 0.78
N GLY A 18 3.33 -7.67 0.10
CA GLY A 18 2.26 -7.46 -0.87
C GLY A 18 2.53 -6.23 -1.72
N THR A 19 1.74 -6.05 -2.76
CA THR A 19 1.81 -4.83 -3.58
C THR A 19 1.44 -3.60 -2.77
N GLY A 20 1.78 -2.41 -3.26
CA GLY A 20 1.13 -1.18 -2.81
C GLY A 20 -0.37 -1.19 -3.08
N ILE A 21 -1.07 -0.23 -2.47
CA ILE A 21 -2.50 -0.02 -2.62
C ILE A 21 -2.80 0.34 -4.08
N VAL A 22 -3.82 -0.31 -4.66
CA VAL A 22 -4.37 0.06 -5.98
C VAL A 22 -5.79 0.59 -5.77
N THR A 23 -5.95 1.90 -5.83
CA THR A 23 -7.25 2.53 -5.55
C THR A 23 -8.28 2.26 -6.66
N LYS A 24 -7.83 2.18 -7.92
CA LYS A 24 -8.61 2.29 -9.17
C LYS A 24 -9.22 3.67 -9.43
N ARG A 25 -9.20 4.57 -8.44
CA ARG A 25 -9.78 5.91 -8.44
C ARG A 25 -8.94 6.89 -7.61
N ASP A 26 -7.67 7.08 -7.95
CA ASP A 26 -6.74 7.93 -7.16
C ASP A 26 -7.35 9.31 -6.87
N LYS A 27 -7.91 9.98 -7.89
CA LYS A 27 -8.54 11.31 -7.74
C LYS A 27 -9.76 11.34 -6.81
N LEU A 28 -10.39 10.19 -6.55
CA LEU A 28 -11.50 10.08 -5.61
C LEU A 28 -10.98 9.85 -4.20
N SER A 29 -10.01 8.96 -4.05
CA SER A 29 -9.61 8.43 -2.73
C SER A 29 -8.35 9.03 -2.14
N ILE A 30 -7.56 9.80 -2.91
CA ILE A 30 -6.28 10.39 -2.48
C ILE A 30 -6.28 11.89 -2.73
N ASP A 31 -5.77 12.67 -1.77
CA ASP A 31 -5.61 14.12 -1.92
C ASP A 31 -4.43 14.66 -1.09
N PHE A 32 -3.96 15.86 -1.42
CA PHE A 32 -3.00 16.58 -0.58
C PHE A 32 -3.68 17.19 0.65
N ASP A 33 -4.95 17.56 0.52
CA ASP A 33 -5.71 18.19 1.60
C ASP A 33 -6.68 17.19 2.24
N LYS A 34 -6.52 16.97 3.55
CA LYS A 34 -7.35 16.07 4.34
C LYS A 34 -8.83 16.46 4.32
N LYS A 35 -9.14 17.76 4.42
CA LYS A 35 -10.52 18.27 4.45
C LYS A 35 -11.19 18.09 3.09
N VAL A 36 -10.49 18.46 2.01
CA VAL A 36 -10.98 18.28 0.63
C VAL A 36 -11.28 16.81 0.35
N LEU A 37 -10.39 15.91 0.79
CA LEU A 37 -10.61 14.46 0.67
C LEU A 37 -11.88 14.04 1.42
N PHE A 38 -12.05 14.47 2.67
CA PHE A 38 -13.20 14.09 3.48
C PHE A 38 -14.53 14.64 2.92
N GLU A 39 -14.55 15.90 2.49
CA GLU A 39 -15.70 16.51 1.81
C GLU A 39 -16.07 15.73 0.55
N ARG A 40 -15.08 15.33 -0.25
CA ARG A 40 -15.31 14.51 -1.45
C ARG A 40 -15.89 13.15 -1.12
N VAL A 41 -15.43 12.49 -0.05
CA VAL A 41 -15.98 11.21 0.42
C VAL A 41 -17.43 11.38 0.90
N ASN A 42 -17.71 12.41 1.69
CA ASN A 42 -19.08 12.71 2.14
C ASN A 42 -20.00 13.03 0.96
N PHE A 43 -19.53 13.82 0.00
CA PHE A 43 -20.29 14.13 -1.20
C PHE A 43 -20.58 12.86 -2.01
N PHE A 44 -19.59 11.98 -2.20
CA PHE A 44 -19.76 10.71 -2.88
C PHE A 44 -20.84 9.83 -2.21
N ALA A 45 -20.86 9.79 -0.88
CA ALA A 45 -21.78 8.92 -0.15
C ALA A 45 -23.22 9.42 -0.06
N ASN A 46 -23.42 10.74 -0.11
CA ASN A 46 -24.71 11.38 0.17
C ASN A 46 -25.44 11.90 -1.07
N ASN A 47 -24.88 11.71 -2.28
CA ASN A 47 -25.48 12.22 -3.51
C ASN A 47 -25.71 11.09 -4.53
N PRO A 48 -26.71 11.22 -5.41
CA PRO A 48 -26.98 10.23 -6.45
C PRO A 48 -25.79 10.03 -7.39
N GLU A 49 -25.61 8.80 -7.89
CA GLU A 49 -24.50 8.41 -8.76
C GLU A 49 -24.29 9.36 -9.95
N GLY A 50 -25.37 9.79 -10.61
CA GLY A 50 -25.31 10.71 -11.74
C GLY A 50 -24.64 12.04 -11.39
N GLU A 51 -25.02 12.63 -10.25
CA GLU A 51 -24.45 13.89 -9.76
C GLU A 51 -22.98 13.69 -9.36
N VAL A 52 -22.68 12.59 -8.66
CA VAL A 52 -21.32 12.26 -8.24
C VAL A 52 -20.39 12.09 -9.44
N ARG A 53 -20.83 11.36 -10.47
CA ARG A 53 -20.07 11.17 -11.70
C ARG A 53 -19.83 12.48 -12.44
N GLN A 54 -20.84 13.35 -12.51
CA GLN A 54 -20.73 14.65 -13.16
C GLN A 54 -19.75 15.56 -12.41
N ARG A 55 -19.94 15.77 -11.11
CA ARG A 55 -19.13 16.72 -10.32
C ARG A 55 -17.69 16.25 -10.16
N LEU A 56 -17.47 14.96 -9.84
CA LEU A 56 -16.13 14.42 -9.61
C LEU A 56 -15.44 13.94 -10.90
N LYS A 57 -16.10 14.08 -12.06
CA LYS A 57 -15.64 13.57 -13.36
C LYS A 57 -15.23 12.10 -13.26
N LEU A 58 -16.06 11.30 -12.60
CA LEU A 58 -15.75 9.93 -12.24
C LEU A 58 -15.92 9.01 -13.46
N PRO A 59 -14.86 8.28 -13.90
CA PRO A 59 -14.94 7.38 -15.04
C PRO A 59 -15.91 6.21 -14.83
N LEU A 60 -16.29 5.56 -15.94
CA LEU A 60 -17.07 4.32 -15.93
C LEU A 60 -16.41 3.23 -15.09
N ASP A 61 -17.25 2.35 -14.56
CA ASP A 61 -16.86 1.24 -13.72
C ASP A 61 -15.89 0.28 -14.42
N VAL A 62 -15.05 -0.37 -13.61
CA VAL A 62 -14.04 -1.31 -14.07
C VAL A 62 -14.17 -2.62 -13.30
N ARG A 63 -13.53 -3.69 -13.79
CA ARG A 63 -13.65 -5.04 -13.19
C ARG A 63 -13.50 -5.08 -11.66
N ASP A 64 -12.55 -4.31 -11.13
CA ASP A 64 -12.17 -4.34 -9.72
C ASP A 64 -12.64 -3.08 -8.93
N TRP A 65 -13.52 -2.25 -9.51
CA TRP A 65 -14.10 -1.09 -8.84
C TRP A 65 -15.44 -0.69 -9.48
N ARG A 66 -16.49 -0.58 -8.66
CA ARG A 66 -17.83 -0.14 -9.08
C ARG A 66 -18.41 0.88 -8.12
N PHE A 67 -19.27 1.76 -8.62
CA PHE A 67 -19.85 2.83 -7.81
C PHE A 67 -20.67 2.28 -6.64
N ASP A 68 -21.56 1.33 -6.92
CA ASP A 68 -22.41 0.67 -5.94
C ASP A 68 -21.61 -0.05 -4.85
N TRP A 69 -20.51 -0.71 -5.23
CA TRP A 69 -19.61 -1.38 -4.28
C TRP A 69 -18.88 -0.39 -3.38
N ALA A 70 -18.37 0.70 -3.96
CA ALA A 70 -17.69 1.75 -3.21
C ALA A 70 -18.64 2.44 -2.22
N LEU A 71 -19.87 2.75 -2.65
CA LEU A 71 -20.90 3.32 -1.79
C LEU A 71 -21.27 2.37 -0.65
N LYS A 72 -21.54 1.09 -0.97
CA LYS A 72 -21.85 0.07 0.03
C LYS A 72 -20.74 -0.08 1.07
N ASP A 73 -19.48 -0.05 0.64
CA ASP A 73 -18.33 -0.13 1.53
C ASP A 73 -18.27 1.06 2.51
N LEU A 74 -18.42 2.29 2.02
CA LEU A 74 -18.48 3.48 2.86
C LEU A 74 -19.62 3.43 3.88
N LEU A 75 -20.82 3.02 3.45
CA LEU A 75 -21.97 2.94 4.35
C LEU A 75 -21.82 1.83 5.39
N SER A 76 -21.30 0.66 4.98
CA SER A 76 -21.12 -0.48 5.88
C SER A 76 -20.02 -0.28 6.92
N THR A 77 -18.98 0.47 6.58
CA THR A 77 -17.87 0.77 7.49
C THR A 77 -18.10 2.04 8.30
N GLY A 78 -19.08 2.87 7.92
CA GLY A 78 -19.31 4.21 8.44
C GLY A 78 -18.36 5.24 7.85
N ILE A 79 -18.76 6.51 7.86
CA ILE A 79 -17.94 7.61 7.34
C ILE A 79 -17.35 8.39 8.51
N SER A 80 -16.02 8.43 8.60
CA SER A 80 -15.30 9.10 9.70
C SER A 80 -13.94 9.58 9.21
N GLU A 81 -13.49 10.73 9.73
CA GLU A 81 -12.15 11.24 9.49
C GLU A 81 -11.04 10.31 10.01
N GLU A 82 -11.36 9.43 10.96
CA GLU A 82 -10.42 8.42 11.49
C GLU A 82 -9.99 7.40 10.43
N LYS A 83 -10.73 7.28 9.32
CA LYS A 83 -10.34 6.44 8.18
C LYS A 83 -9.41 7.15 7.20
N ILE A 84 -9.03 8.40 7.48
CA ILE A 84 -8.09 9.14 6.66
C ILE A 84 -6.68 8.87 7.18
N GLU A 85 -5.88 8.25 6.32
CA GLU A 85 -4.52 7.85 6.60
C GLU A 85 -3.53 8.61 5.75
N THR A 86 -2.28 8.70 6.20
CA THR A 86 -1.19 9.22 5.36
C THR A 86 -0.64 8.09 4.50
N ILE A 87 -0.61 8.30 3.18
CA ILE A 87 -0.03 7.39 2.20
C ILE A 87 1.20 8.01 1.55
N ASN A 88 2.23 7.18 1.35
CA ASN A 88 3.33 7.54 0.47
C ASN A 88 2.91 7.25 -0.97
N TYR A 89 2.53 8.30 -1.69
CA TYR A 89 2.10 8.20 -3.08
C TYR A 89 3.31 7.94 -3.98
N ARG A 90 4.36 8.74 -3.85
CA ARG A 90 5.67 8.58 -4.52
C ARG A 90 6.79 8.91 -3.51
N PRO A 91 8.07 8.59 -3.79
CA PRO A 91 9.19 9.03 -2.96
C PRO A 91 9.09 10.53 -2.70
N PHE A 92 9.12 10.91 -1.41
CA PHE A 92 9.02 12.30 -0.96
C PHE A 92 7.68 12.99 -1.30
N ASP A 93 6.65 12.23 -1.67
CA ASP A 93 5.28 12.71 -1.93
C ASP A 93 4.31 11.95 -1.00
N SER A 94 4.08 12.54 0.17
CA SER A 94 3.08 12.06 1.13
C SER A 94 1.76 12.79 0.92
N ARG A 95 0.67 12.02 0.93
CA ARG A 95 -0.71 12.49 0.72
C ARG A 95 -1.64 11.84 1.73
N TYR A 96 -2.92 12.21 1.70
CA TYR A 96 -3.98 11.56 2.45
C TYR A 96 -4.75 10.58 1.58
N ILE A 97 -5.14 9.44 2.15
CA ILE A 97 -6.03 8.45 1.53
C ILE A 97 -7.19 8.15 2.47
N TYR A 98 -8.40 7.98 1.92
CA TYR A 98 -9.52 7.44 2.68
C TYR A 98 -9.52 5.91 2.56
N TYR A 99 -9.16 5.22 3.64
CA TYR A 99 -8.81 3.80 3.62
C TYR A 99 -9.78 2.97 4.46
N THR A 100 -10.65 2.20 3.80
CA THR A 100 -11.61 1.28 4.45
C THR A 100 -11.03 -0.10 4.72
N GLY A 101 -9.94 -0.48 4.05
CA GLY A 101 -9.34 -1.81 4.15
C GLY A 101 -10.14 -2.94 3.47
N ASN A 102 -11.26 -2.64 2.81
CA ASN A 102 -12.08 -3.65 2.13
C ASN A 102 -11.76 -3.72 0.63
N SER A 103 -11.55 -4.94 0.15
CA SER A 103 -11.22 -5.19 -1.26
C SER A 103 -12.47 -5.04 -2.13
N ARG A 104 -12.33 -4.46 -3.33
CA ARG A 104 -13.45 -4.12 -4.22
C ARG A 104 -14.50 -3.24 -3.55
N GLY A 105 -14.08 -2.40 -2.59
CA GLY A 105 -14.91 -1.39 -1.95
C GLY A 105 -14.58 0.00 -2.47
N PHE A 106 -14.49 0.98 -1.58
CA PHE A 106 -14.06 2.34 -1.92
C PHE A 106 -12.65 2.33 -2.51
N ILE A 107 -11.78 1.43 -2.00
CA ILE A 107 -10.48 1.10 -2.54
C ILE A 107 -10.56 -0.24 -3.29
N GLY A 108 -10.08 -0.30 -4.52
CA GLY A 108 -10.09 -1.54 -5.32
C GLY A 108 -9.27 -2.67 -4.70
N TRP A 109 -7.99 -2.42 -4.41
CA TRP A 109 -7.08 -3.36 -3.75
C TRP A 109 -6.32 -2.69 -2.60
N PRO A 110 -6.82 -2.82 -1.36
CA PRO A 110 -6.21 -2.17 -0.18
C PRO A 110 -4.99 -2.92 0.36
N VAL A 111 -4.84 -4.21 0.05
CA VAL A 111 -3.72 -5.05 0.52
C VAL A 111 -3.60 -5.05 2.05
N THR A 112 -4.75 -5.10 2.73
CA THR A 112 -4.91 -4.94 4.18
C THR A 112 -4.04 -5.88 5.00
N LYS A 113 -3.84 -7.12 4.54
CA LYS A 113 -2.94 -8.08 5.20
C LYS A 113 -1.52 -7.54 5.43
N VAL A 114 -1.06 -6.59 4.60
CA VAL A 114 0.26 -5.97 4.69
C VAL A 114 0.15 -4.55 5.25
N MET A 115 -0.77 -3.75 4.70
CA MET A 115 -0.91 -2.33 5.05
C MET A 115 -1.30 -2.11 6.51
N GLN A 116 -2.06 -3.03 7.12
CA GLN A 116 -2.40 -2.97 8.55
C GLN A 116 -1.17 -2.82 9.47
N HIS A 117 0.00 -3.35 9.07
CA HIS A 117 1.20 -3.29 9.87
C HIS A 117 1.89 -1.92 9.84
N PHE A 118 1.42 -0.99 9.02
CA PHE A 118 1.84 0.41 8.99
C PHE A 118 0.76 1.36 9.53
N LEU A 119 -0.44 0.83 9.82
CA LEU A 119 -1.58 1.57 10.38
C LEU A 119 -1.72 1.35 11.89
N ALA A 120 -1.34 0.16 12.37
CA ALA A 120 -1.48 -0.17 13.79
C ALA A 120 -0.51 0.62 14.67
N GLU A 121 0.77 0.67 14.28
CA GLU A 121 1.87 1.20 15.07
C GLU A 121 3.01 1.62 14.12
N GLU A 122 4.00 2.35 14.66
CA GLU A 122 5.20 2.71 13.90
C GLU A 122 5.90 1.47 13.31
N ASN A 123 6.19 1.53 12.01
CA ASN A 123 6.88 0.47 11.31
C ASN A 123 7.73 1.04 10.19
N ILE A 124 8.67 0.24 9.70
CA ILE A 124 9.47 0.53 8.52
C ILE A 124 9.36 -0.70 7.61
N GLY A 125 9.36 -0.49 6.31
CA GLY A 125 9.36 -1.57 5.34
C GLY A 125 10.20 -1.26 4.12
N PHE A 126 10.66 -2.32 3.47
CA PHE A 126 11.34 -2.23 2.18
C PHE A 126 10.31 -2.18 1.06
N ALA A 127 10.41 -1.19 0.19
CA ALA A 127 9.63 -1.06 -1.03
C ALA A 127 10.50 -1.51 -2.22
N LEU A 128 10.03 -2.48 -2.99
CA LEU A 128 10.82 -3.11 -4.06
C LEU A 128 9.93 -3.44 -5.26
N CYS A 129 10.40 -3.18 -6.48
CA CYS A 129 9.78 -3.72 -7.69
C CYS A 129 10.39 -5.09 -8.03
N LYS A 130 9.57 -6.13 -8.17
CA LYS A 130 10.06 -7.49 -8.49
C LYS A 130 10.68 -7.61 -9.88
N GLN A 131 10.25 -6.73 -10.79
CA GLN A 131 10.74 -6.62 -12.15
C GLN A 131 10.89 -5.15 -12.50
N PHE A 132 11.82 -4.86 -13.40
CA PHE A 132 12.02 -3.55 -14.00
C PHE A 132 12.25 -3.73 -15.49
N LYS A 133 11.68 -2.84 -16.31
CA LYS A 133 11.66 -2.95 -17.76
C LYS A 133 12.75 -2.14 -18.43
N THR A 134 13.35 -1.18 -17.73
CA THR A 134 14.27 -0.22 -18.36
C THR A 134 15.49 0.09 -17.54
N GLY A 135 16.57 0.39 -18.26
CA GLY A 135 17.89 0.58 -17.69
C GLY A 135 18.67 -0.73 -17.67
N GLN A 136 19.98 -0.61 -17.49
CA GLN A 136 20.86 -1.77 -17.32
C GLN A 136 21.05 -2.14 -15.84
N ASN A 137 20.60 -1.28 -14.93
CA ASN A 137 20.82 -1.38 -13.49
C ASN A 137 19.50 -1.36 -12.72
N TYR A 138 19.45 -2.10 -11.62
CA TYR A 138 18.30 -2.11 -10.71
C TYR A 138 18.43 -1.01 -9.66
N PHE A 139 17.53 -0.03 -9.70
CA PHE A 139 17.43 1.05 -8.71
C PHE A 139 16.05 1.13 -8.04
N HIS A 140 15.17 0.15 -8.30
CA HIS A 140 13.76 0.21 -7.91
C HIS A 140 13.54 -0.28 -6.48
N CYS A 141 14.30 0.28 -5.54
CA CYS A 141 14.19 0.04 -4.12
C CYS A 141 14.09 1.34 -3.34
N PHE A 142 13.29 1.33 -2.27
CA PHE A 142 13.21 2.43 -1.31
C PHE A 142 12.71 1.92 0.05
N ILE A 143 12.54 2.84 1.00
CA ILE A 143 11.91 2.53 2.30
C ILE A 143 10.58 3.27 2.43
N SER A 144 9.71 2.76 3.29
CA SER A 144 8.51 3.45 3.71
C SER A 144 8.24 3.17 5.18
N ASN A 145 7.82 4.19 5.92
CA ASN A 145 7.27 4.06 7.27
C ASN A 145 5.73 4.11 7.28
N ARG A 146 5.10 4.14 6.11
CA ARG A 146 3.63 4.24 5.93
C ARG A 146 3.16 3.27 4.86
N ILE A 147 1.84 3.15 4.73
CA ILE A 147 1.21 2.51 3.57
C ILE A 147 1.67 3.21 2.28
N ILE A 148 1.74 2.45 1.18
CA ILE A 148 2.23 2.96 -0.11
C ILE A 148 1.20 2.75 -1.21
N GLU A 149 1.22 3.63 -2.22
CA GLU A 149 0.53 3.37 -3.48
C GLU A 149 1.35 2.36 -4.33
N SER A 150 0.67 1.61 -5.20
CA SER A 150 1.28 0.55 -6.02
C SER A 150 2.39 1.01 -6.96
N SER A 151 2.40 2.29 -7.34
CA SER A 151 3.41 2.91 -8.20
C SER A 151 4.38 3.80 -7.40
N TYR A 152 4.59 3.51 -6.12
CA TYR A 152 5.48 4.27 -5.23
C TYR A 152 6.87 4.44 -5.87
N VAL A 153 7.61 3.36 -6.10
CA VAL A 153 9.00 3.44 -6.59
C VAL A 153 9.10 3.53 -8.11
N SER A 154 8.08 3.08 -8.84
CA SER A 154 8.04 3.16 -10.30
C SER A 154 6.64 3.45 -10.81
N ASN A 155 6.54 4.34 -11.81
CA ASN A 155 5.31 4.66 -12.53
C ASN A 155 5.15 3.87 -13.83
N ARG A 156 6.09 2.95 -14.14
CA ARG A 156 6.04 2.17 -15.37
C ARG A 156 5.05 1.01 -15.26
N THR A 157 4.32 0.77 -16.34
CA THR A 157 3.37 -0.34 -16.41
C THR A 157 4.08 -1.67 -16.12
N SER A 158 3.50 -2.45 -15.21
CA SER A 158 4.00 -3.73 -14.70
C SER A 158 5.13 -3.66 -13.65
N GLU A 159 5.63 -2.48 -13.27
CA GLU A 159 6.63 -2.32 -12.21
C GLU A 159 5.98 -2.04 -10.85
N ILE A 160 5.04 -2.89 -10.46
CA ILE A 160 4.30 -2.71 -9.21
C ILE A 160 5.25 -2.83 -8.01
N THR A 161 5.25 -1.80 -7.18
CA THR A 161 6.02 -1.76 -5.95
C THR A 161 5.38 -2.70 -4.93
N SER A 162 6.19 -3.58 -4.34
CA SER A 162 5.80 -4.43 -3.22
C SER A 162 6.42 -3.90 -1.93
N LEU A 163 5.65 -3.91 -0.84
CA LEU A 163 6.08 -3.49 0.48
C LEU A 163 6.29 -4.71 1.38
N PHE A 164 7.42 -4.71 2.09
CA PHE A 164 7.85 -5.75 3.00
C PHE A 164 8.03 -5.13 4.39
N PRO A 165 7.05 -5.23 5.30
CA PRO A 165 7.18 -4.71 6.67
C PRO A 165 8.36 -5.35 7.40
N LEU A 166 9.07 -4.62 8.26
CA LEU A 166 10.08 -5.20 9.14
C LEU A 166 9.44 -5.92 10.32
N TYR A 167 8.32 -5.39 10.82
CA TYR A 167 7.56 -5.98 11.92
C TYR A 167 6.13 -6.31 11.51
N LEU A 168 5.56 -7.32 12.14
CA LEU A 168 4.16 -7.69 12.05
C LEU A 168 3.52 -7.45 13.41
N TYR A 169 2.33 -6.88 13.37
CA TYR A 169 1.49 -6.60 14.53
C TYR A 169 0.29 -7.54 14.52
N SER A 170 0.10 -8.26 15.61
CA SER A 170 -1.10 -9.05 15.88
C SER A 170 -2.23 -8.16 16.41
N THR A 171 -3.46 -8.67 16.42
CA THR A 171 -4.64 -7.94 16.93
C THR A 171 -4.56 -7.62 18.42
N ASP A 172 -3.77 -8.37 19.19
CA ASP A 172 -3.48 -8.13 20.60
C ASP A 172 -2.33 -7.12 20.83
N GLY A 173 -1.81 -6.49 19.77
CA GLY A 173 -0.69 -5.57 19.82
C GLY A 173 0.70 -6.24 19.79
N THR A 174 0.78 -7.57 19.76
CA THR A 174 2.07 -8.27 19.74
C THR A 174 2.89 -7.92 18.51
N LYS A 175 4.09 -7.38 18.72
CA LYS A 175 5.07 -7.05 17.68
C LYS A 175 6.03 -8.21 17.45
N THR A 176 6.06 -8.76 16.23
CA THR A 176 7.00 -9.82 15.84
C THR A 176 7.83 -9.44 14.62
N PRO A 177 9.12 -9.79 14.54
CA PRO A 177 9.90 -9.56 13.33
C PRO A 177 9.34 -10.36 12.14
N ASN A 178 9.27 -9.73 10.96
CA ASN A 178 8.82 -10.37 9.71
C ASN A 178 9.87 -11.29 9.07
N PHE A 179 10.89 -11.72 9.80
CA PHE A 179 11.99 -12.54 9.31
C PHE A 179 11.70 -14.04 9.46
N LYS A 180 12.07 -14.85 8.47
CA LYS A 180 12.14 -16.31 8.63
C LYS A 180 13.35 -16.67 9.50
N LYS A 181 13.11 -17.29 10.67
CA LYS A 181 14.13 -17.62 11.70
C LYS A 181 15.42 -18.22 11.11
N VAL A 182 15.29 -19.22 10.22
CA VAL A 182 16.42 -19.96 9.63
C VAL A 182 17.34 -19.08 8.77
N LYS A 183 16.81 -18.04 8.12
CA LYS A 183 17.56 -17.22 7.16
C LYS A 183 18.15 -15.95 7.77
N ARG A 184 17.67 -15.51 8.94
CA ARG A 184 18.22 -14.37 9.69
C ARG A 184 19.71 -14.59 9.99
N ASN A 185 20.08 -15.74 10.55
CA ASN A 185 21.45 -16.00 10.99
C ASN A 185 22.48 -15.97 9.84
N LYS A 186 22.10 -16.43 8.63
CA LYS A 186 22.99 -16.40 7.46
C LYS A 186 23.30 -14.98 6.98
N ILE A 187 22.35 -14.05 7.14
CA ILE A 187 22.51 -12.65 6.70
C ILE A 187 23.33 -11.85 7.70
N PHE A 188 23.06 -11.99 9.00
CA PHE A 188 23.84 -11.31 10.03
C PHE A 188 25.33 -11.68 9.95
N CYS A 189 25.64 -12.96 9.68
CA CYS A 189 27.02 -13.40 9.46
C CYS A 189 27.67 -12.82 8.19
N ARG A 190 26.91 -12.53 7.13
CA ARG A 190 27.44 -11.99 5.86
C ARG A 190 27.55 -10.46 5.84
N LEU A 191 26.66 -9.77 6.55
CA LEU A 191 26.62 -8.30 6.59
C LEU A 191 27.47 -7.69 7.72
N ALA A 192 28.19 -8.51 8.48
CA ALA A 192 28.96 -8.09 9.66
C ALA A 192 28.11 -7.25 10.66
N LEU A 193 26.79 -7.49 10.70
CA LEU A 193 25.91 -6.82 11.65
C LEU A 193 26.08 -7.47 13.03
N PRO A 194 26.09 -6.70 14.13
CA PRO A 194 26.22 -7.26 15.48
C PRO A 194 25.15 -8.33 15.71
N LYS A 195 25.55 -9.45 16.31
CA LYS A 195 24.58 -10.45 16.79
C LYS A 195 23.81 -9.80 17.94
N VAL A 196 22.50 -9.58 17.75
CA VAL A 196 21.55 -9.18 18.80
C VAL A 196 20.88 -10.42 19.34
#